data_AF-A0A2N7L9W6-F1
#
_entry.id   AF-A0A2N7L9W6-F1
#
_cell.length_a   1.000
_cell.length_b   1.000
_cell.length_c   1.000
_cell.angle_alpha   90.00
_cell.angle_beta   90.00
_cell.angle_gamma   90.00
#
_symmetry.space_group_name_H-M   'P 1'
#
loop_
_entity.id
_entity.type
_entity.pdbx_description
1 polymer ?
#
loop_
_entity_poly.entity_id
_entity_poly.type
_entity_poly.pdbx_seq_one_letter_code
_entity_poly.pdbx_strand_id
1 'polypeptide(L)'
;MTWLDELRKQVADTSLNSVANAMGVSKAMISQVLNGKYQGNMQRVQSLVESVYMGHTVVCPVLGEIPKHKCLAHQNAKHVGSTPNAIRLWKACRSGCPNSQLEERLSTPIRLSIESKNAKQQSDSLYRQSSNEQTKVRQYDAAAVCARLERQAKTDSESMKGNYHRLYIELLKRELMAVGNRYNRLIKQ
;
A
#
# COMPACT_ATOMS: atom_id res chain seq x y z
N MET A 1 6.52 -24.92 -20.95
CA MET A 1 5.86 -24.03 -21.93
C MET A 1 6.54 -22.69 -21.89
N THR A 2 6.89 -22.12 -23.03
CA THR A 2 7.43 -20.74 -23.07
C THR A 2 6.28 -19.74 -23.04
N TRP A 3 6.54 -18.49 -22.64
CA TRP A 3 5.53 -17.43 -22.67
C TRP A 3 5.00 -17.17 -24.09
N LEU A 4 5.82 -17.40 -25.12
CA LEU A 4 5.42 -17.22 -26.51
C LEU A 4 4.46 -18.32 -26.97
N ASP A 5 4.63 -19.54 -26.48
CA ASP A 5 3.70 -20.65 -26.73
C ASP A 5 2.35 -20.39 -26.06
N GLU A 6 2.36 -19.90 -24.82
CA GLU A 6 1.14 -19.52 -24.12
C GLU A 6 0.42 -18.38 -24.85
N LEU A 7 1.15 -17.37 -25.34
CA LEU A 7 0.56 -16.30 -26.15
C LEU A 7 -0.09 -16.82 -27.44
N ARG A 8 0.56 -17.77 -28.14
CA ARG A 8 -0.02 -18.39 -29.35
C ARG A 8 -1.29 -19.18 -29.02
N LYS A 9 -1.26 -19.96 -27.95
CA LYS A 9 -2.40 -20.73 -27.47
C LYS A 9 -3.59 -19.81 -27.16
N GLN A 10 -3.38 -18.74 -26.39
CA GLN A 10 -4.44 -17.80 -26.03
C GLN A 10 -5.06 -17.09 -27.24
N VAL A 11 -4.25 -16.78 -28.26
CA VAL A 11 -4.74 -16.21 -29.52
C VAL A 11 -5.55 -17.22 -30.32
N ALA A 12 -5.16 -18.50 -30.32
CA ALA A 12 -5.91 -19.57 -30.96
C ALA A 12 -7.23 -19.88 -30.24
N ASP A 13 -7.23 -19.87 -28.90
CA ASP A 13 -8.41 -20.15 -28.08
C ASP A 13 -9.44 -19.01 -28.11
N THR A 14 -8.99 -17.77 -28.31
CA THR A 14 -9.87 -16.58 -28.35
C THR A 14 -9.72 -15.80 -29.66
N SER A 15 -9.04 -14.67 -29.63
CA SER A 15 -8.69 -13.87 -30.80
C SER A 15 -7.61 -12.85 -30.46
N LEU A 16 -6.89 -12.39 -31.49
CA LEU A 16 -5.90 -11.31 -31.35
C LEU A 16 -6.46 -10.06 -30.65
N ASN A 17 -7.73 -9.71 -30.92
CA ASN A 17 -8.34 -8.51 -30.34
C ASN A 17 -8.67 -8.70 -28.85
N SER A 18 -9.17 -9.89 -28.48
CA SER A 18 -9.43 -10.23 -27.08
C SER A 18 -8.14 -10.22 -26.25
N VAL A 19 -7.09 -10.84 -26.78
CA VAL A 19 -5.77 -10.90 -26.13
C VAL A 19 -5.15 -9.50 -26.02
N ALA A 20 -5.30 -8.65 -27.04
CA ALA A 20 -4.87 -7.24 -27.01
C ALA A 20 -5.55 -6.46 -25.89
N ASN A 21 -6.87 -6.57 -25.78
CA ASN A 21 -7.66 -5.89 -24.76
C ASN A 21 -7.30 -6.38 -23.36
N ALA A 22 -7.13 -7.70 -23.18
CA ALA A 22 -6.75 -8.29 -21.89
C ALA A 22 -5.38 -7.80 -21.40
N MET A 23 -4.40 -7.66 -22.30
CA MET A 23 -3.06 -7.18 -21.96
C MET A 23 -2.93 -5.65 -21.96
N GLY A 24 -3.93 -4.91 -22.45
CA GLY A 24 -3.90 -3.44 -22.56
C GLY A 24 -2.89 -2.94 -23.59
N VAL A 25 -2.74 -3.65 -24.71
CA VAL A 25 -1.77 -3.35 -25.78
C VAL A 25 -2.44 -3.34 -27.14
N SER A 26 -1.77 -2.83 -28.18
CA SER A 26 -2.35 -2.81 -29.52
C SER A 26 -2.33 -4.19 -30.19
N LYS A 27 -3.37 -4.49 -30.98
CA LYS A 27 -3.45 -5.71 -31.80
C LYS A 27 -2.22 -5.86 -32.72
N ALA A 28 -1.76 -4.75 -33.30
CA ALA A 28 -0.59 -4.74 -34.17
C ALA A 28 0.68 -5.17 -33.44
N MET A 29 0.85 -4.76 -32.18
CA MET A 29 1.99 -5.16 -31.35
C MET A 29 2.03 -6.68 -31.18
N ILE A 30 0.90 -7.32 -30.86
CA ILE A 30 0.82 -8.78 -30.70
C ILE A 30 1.14 -9.50 -32.01
N SER A 31 0.58 -9.02 -33.12
CA SER A 31 0.86 -9.58 -34.45
C SER A 31 2.35 -9.50 -34.79
N GLN A 32 3.00 -8.36 -34.51
CA GLN A 32 4.44 -8.21 -34.74
C GLN A 32 5.27 -9.13 -33.84
N VAL A 33 4.88 -9.32 -32.58
CA VAL A 33 5.56 -10.23 -31.64
C VAL A 33 5.48 -11.67 -32.13
N LEU A 34 4.28 -12.13 -32.51
CA LEU A 34 4.07 -13.51 -32.99
C LEU A 34 4.82 -13.81 -34.28
N ASN A 35 5.00 -12.80 -35.15
CA ASN A 35 5.75 -12.89 -36.39
C ASN A 35 7.26 -12.63 -36.23
N GLY A 36 7.75 -12.38 -35.01
CA GLY A 36 9.17 -12.08 -34.75
C GLY A 36 9.65 -10.75 -35.33
N LYS A 37 8.75 -9.82 -35.67
CA LYS A 37 9.04 -8.52 -36.27
C LYS A 37 9.02 -7.36 -35.27
N TYR A 38 8.63 -7.59 -34.03
CA TYR A 38 8.55 -6.55 -33.01
C TYR A 38 9.95 -6.15 -32.52
N GLN A 39 10.32 -4.89 -32.75
CA GLN A 39 11.63 -4.31 -32.38
C GLN A 39 11.60 -3.60 -31.01
N GLY A 40 10.46 -3.64 -30.31
CA GLY A 40 10.33 -3.01 -29.00
C GLY A 40 10.87 -3.87 -27.86
N ASN A 41 10.49 -3.50 -26.64
CA ASN A 41 10.95 -4.19 -25.43
C ASN A 41 10.24 -5.56 -25.29
N MET A 42 10.93 -6.62 -25.70
CA MET A 42 10.42 -8.00 -25.62
C MET A 42 10.21 -8.48 -24.18
N GLN A 43 11.06 -8.05 -23.24
CA GLN A 43 10.97 -8.38 -21.82
C GLN A 43 9.69 -7.82 -21.20
N ARG A 44 9.25 -6.64 -21.64
CA ARG A 44 7.96 -6.05 -21.25
C ARG A 44 6.80 -6.92 -21.74
N VAL A 45 6.84 -7.39 -22.98
CA VAL A 45 5.80 -8.26 -23.54
C VAL A 45 5.75 -9.59 -22.80
N GLN A 46 6.91 -10.21 -22.55
CA GLN A 46 7.01 -11.41 -21.73
C GLN A 46 6.38 -11.21 -20.35
N SER A 47 6.76 -10.14 -19.63
CA SER A 47 6.22 -9.84 -18.31
C SER A 47 4.70 -9.63 -18.31
N LEU A 48 4.15 -9.05 -19.39
CA LEU A 48 2.71 -8.88 -19.56
C LEU A 48 2.03 -10.25 -19.70
N VAL A 49 2.51 -11.10 -20.61
CA VAL A 49 1.96 -12.44 -20.85
C VAL A 49 2.01 -13.29 -19.58
N GLU A 50 3.15 -13.29 -18.90
CA GLU A 50 3.35 -14.00 -17.63
C GLU A 50 2.36 -13.54 -16.56
N SER A 51 2.10 -12.24 -16.47
CA SER A 51 1.16 -11.69 -15.49
C SER A 51 -0.31 -11.89 -15.83
N VAL A 52 -0.68 -12.00 -17.11
CA VAL A 52 -2.07 -12.12 -17.55
C VAL A 52 -2.50 -13.59 -17.59
N TYR A 53 -1.65 -14.45 -18.14
CA TYR A 53 -2.01 -15.85 -18.44
C TYR A 53 -1.27 -16.87 -17.59
N MET A 54 -0.09 -16.54 -17.05
CA MET A 54 0.74 -17.49 -16.28
C MET A 54 0.68 -17.26 -14.76
N GLY A 55 -0.29 -16.48 -14.28
CA GLY A 55 -0.57 -16.34 -12.85
C GLY A 55 0.44 -15.51 -12.05
N HIS A 56 1.29 -14.69 -12.68
CA HIS A 56 2.18 -13.80 -11.93
C HIS A 56 1.41 -12.65 -11.25
N THR A 57 1.10 -12.85 -9.97
CA THR A 57 0.41 -11.89 -9.10
C THR A 57 1.36 -11.22 -8.11
N VAL A 58 0.92 -10.10 -7.54
CA VAL A 58 1.58 -9.36 -6.46
C VAL A 58 0.56 -8.98 -5.39
N VAL A 59 0.99 -8.89 -4.14
CA VAL A 59 0.12 -8.46 -3.03
C VAL A 59 0.18 -6.95 -2.89
N CYS A 60 -0.86 -6.27 -3.37
CA CYS A 60 -1.07 -4.85 -3.19
C CYS A 60 -1.62 -4.56 -1.78
N PRO A 61 -1.07 -3.60 -1.02
CA PRO A 61 -1.59 -3.24 0.30
C PRO A 61 -3.00 -2.63 0.29
N VAL A 62 -3.50 -2.21 -0.88
CA VAL A 62 -4.84 -1.60 -1.05
C VAL A 62 -5.82 -2.55 -1.72
N LEU A 63 -5.40 -3.23 -2.78
CA LEU A 63 -6.28 -4.10 -3.59
C LEU A 63 -6.15 -5.60 -3.24
N GLY A 64 -5.17 -5.97 -2.42
CA GLY A 64 -4.84 -7.37 -2.17
C GLY A 64 -4.11 -8.00 -3.36
N GLU A 65 -4.35 -9.28 -3.61
CA GLU A 65 -3.70 -10.00 -4.71
C GLU A 65 -4.20 -9.50 -6.07
N ILE A 66 -3.28 -8.98 -6.87
CA ILE A 66 -3.56 -8.47 -8.21
C ILE A 66 -2.50 -8.95 -9.21
N PRO A 67 -2.84 -9.10 -10.50
CA PRO A 67 -1.86 -9.34 -11.54
C PRO A 67 -0.78 -8.26 -11.61
N LYS A 68 0.47 -8.66 -11.85
CA LYS A 68 1.62 -7.74 -11.89
C LYS A 68 1.44 -6.60 -12.90
N HIS A 69 0.86 -6.85 -14.08
CA HIS A 69 0.59 -5.79 -15.07
C HIS A 69 -0.38 -4.72 -14.55
N LYS A 70 -1.42 -5.11 -13.80
CA LYS A 70 -2.37 -4.15 -13.21
C LYS A 70 -1.68 -3.28 -12.17
N CYS A 71 -0.80 -3.89 -11.35
CA CYS A 71 0.01 -3.13 -10.40
C CYS A 71 0.84 -2.05 -11.10
N LEU A 72 1.55 -2.40 -12.18
CA LEU A 72 2.33 -1.45 -12.97
C LEU A 72 1.46 -0.39 -13.66
N ALA A 73 0.28 -0.76 -14.15
CA ALA A 73 -0.67 0.20 -14.73
C ALA A 73 -1.13 1.24 -13.70
N HIS A 74 -1.43 0.81 -12.46
CA HIS A 74 -1.80 1.71 -11.37
C HIS A 74 -0.65 2.62 -10.94
N GLN A 75 0.60 2.13 -10.98
CA GLN A 75 1.77 2.96 -10.69
C GLN A 75 1.97 4.05 -11.74
N ASN A 76 1.85 3.70 -13.02
CA ASN A 76 2.04 4.60 -14.16
C ASN A 76 0.85 5.53 -14.45
N ALA A 77 -0.22 5.46 -13.67
CA ALA A 77 -1.39 6.31 -13.85
C ALA A 77 -1.02 7.79 -13.63
N LYS A 78 -1.09 8.58 -14.70
CA LYS A 78 -0.85 10.03 -14.68
C LYS A 78 -1.95 10.81 -13.98
N HIS A 79 -3.19 10.30 -14.03
CA HIS A 79 -4.35 10.93 -13.42
C HIS A 79 -5.00 9.99 -12.42
N VAL A 80 -5.48 10.57 -11.32
CA VAL A 80 -6.15 9.86 -10.23
C VAL A 80 -7.64 10.13 -10.36
N GLY A 81 -8.45 9.07 -10.40
CA GLY A 81 -9.90 9.24 -10.35
C GLY A 81 -10.33 9.89 -9.02
N SER A 82 -11.49 10.54 -9.01
CA SER A 82 -12.00 11.26 -7.83
C SER A 82 -12.49 10.35 -6.69
N THR A 83 -12.45 9.02 -6.87
CA THR A 83 -12.95 8.09 -5.84
C THR A 83 -11.94 7.94 -4.69
N PRO A 84 -12.39 7.85 -3.43
CA PRO A 84 -11.49 7.68 -2.29
C PRO A 84 -10.54 6.48 -2.43
N ASN A 85 -11.01 5.39 -3.03
CA ASN A 85 -10.21 4.20 -3.28
C ASN A 85 -9.12 4.43 -4.34
N ALA A 86 -9.43 5.15 -5.43
CA ALA A 86 -8.43 5.49 -6.45
C ALA A 86 -7.34 6.41 -5.88
N ILE A 87 -7.74 7.40 -5.07
CA ILE A 87 -6.81 8.29 -4.37
C ILE A 87 -5.94 7.51 -3.39
N ARG A 88 -6.54 6.62 -2.59
CA ARG A 88 -5.80 5.78 -1.63
C ARG A 88 -4.79 4.89 -2.35
N LEU A 89 -5.18 4.26 -3.45
CA LEU A 89 -4.29 3.41 -4.25
C LEU A 89 -3.12 4.20 -4.84
N TRP A 90 -3.40 5.36 -5.43
CA TRP A 90 -2.35 6.21 -5.99
C TRP A 90 -1.36 6.70 -4.93
N LYS A 91 -1.88 7.13 -3.77
CA LYS A 91 -1.05 7.52 -2.61
C LYS A 91 -0.21 6.36 -2.11
N ALA A 92 -0.77 5.14 -2.04
CA ALA A 92 -0.06 3.95 -1.60
C ALA A 92 1.16 3.65 -2.48
N CYS A 93 1.02 3.73 -3.80
CA CYS A 93 2.14 3.56 -4.72
C CYS A 93 3.29 4.55 -4.46
N ARG A 94 2.97 5.79 -4.06
CA ARG A 94 3.95 6.87 -3.79
C ARG A 94 4.33 7.02 -2.31
N SER A 95 3.91 6.09 -1.45
CA SER A 95 4.17 6.11 0.00
C SER A 95 5.06 4.96 0.47
N GLY A 96 5.80 4.32 -0.44
CA GLY A 96 6.71 3.21 -0.09
C GLY A 96 6.07 1.82 -0.15
N CYS A 97 5.10 1.61 -1.04
CA CYS A 97 4.60 0.27 -1.36
C CYS A 97 5.77 -0.65 -1.80
N PRO A 98 5.85 -1.92 -1.31
CA PRO A 98 6.96 -2.82 -1.61
C PRO A 98 7.08 -3.19 -3.10
N ASN A 99 5.99 -3.09 -3.84
CA ASN A 99 5.95 -3.37 -5.28
C ASN A 99 6.16 -2.12 -6.15
N SER A 100 6.33 -0.94 -5.54
CA SER A 100 6.42 0.31 -6.28
C SER A 100 7.79 0.49 -6.92
N GLN A 101 7.80 0.84 -8.21
CA GLN A 101 8.99 1.15 -9.00
C GLN A 101 9.10 2.66 -9.30
N LEU A 102 8.28 3.49 -8.65
CA LEU A 102 8.26 4.93 -8.87
C LEU A 102 9.42 5.62 -8.14
N GLU A 103 10.07 6.55 -8.84
CA GLU A 103 11.07 7.46 -8.24
C GLU A 103 10.40 8.54 -7.38
N GLU A 104 9.25 9.05 -7.85
CA GLU A 104 8.47 10.08 -7.15
C GLU A 104 7.83 9.52 -5.87
N ARG A 105 8.04 10.21 -4.75
CA ARG A 105 7.45 9.88 -3.45
C ARG A 105 6.75 11.08 -2.84
N LEU A 106 5.65 10.81 -2.13
CA LEU A 106 4.96 11.82 -1.35
C LEU A 106 5.83 12.29 -0.19
N SER A 107 5.82 13.60 0.08
CA SER A 107 6.52 14.19 1.21
C SER A 107 5.99 13.67 2.56
N THR A 108 4.67 13.45 2.65
CA THR A 108 4.02 12.80 3.80
C THR A 108 3.42 11.46 3.38
N PRO A 109 4.12 10.33 3.61
CA PRO A 109 3.65 9.01 3.20
C PRO A 109 2.45 8.57 4.04
N ILE A 110 1.49 7.89 3.42
CA ILE A 110 0.39 7.25 4.14
C ILE A 110 0.85 5.96 4.81
N ARG A 111 0.28 5.63 5.98
CA ARG A 111 0.53 4.34 6.64
C ARG A 111 -0.17 3.22 5.86
N LEU A 112 0.61 2.24 5.40
CA LEU A 112 0.10 1.04 4.75
C LEU A 112 -0.03 -0.08 5.79
N SER A 113 -1.24 -0.58 6.01
CA SER A 113 -1.45 -1.83 6.74
C SER A 113 -1.18 -2.98 5.78
N ILE A 114 0.04 -3.52 5.78
CA ILE A 114 0.33 -4.76 5.05
C ILE A 114 -0.28 -5.89 5.87
N GLU A 115 -1.59 -6.08 5.75
CA GLU A 115 -2.25 -7.28 6.27
C GLU A 115 -1.90 -8.44 5.33
N SER A 116 -0.76 -9.08 5.59
CA SER A 116 -0.48 -10.39 5.03
C SER A 116 -1.64 -11.30 5.44
N LYS A 117 -2.46 -11.73 4.48
CA LYS A 117 -3.63 -12.58 4.72
C LYS A 117 -3.31 -13.89 5.47
N ASN A 118 -2.03 -14.27 5.55
CA ASN A 118 -1.53 -15.37 6.38
C ASN A 118 -1.69 -15.14 7.91
N ALA A 119 -1.92 -13.90 8.38
CA ALA A 119 -2.11 -13.63 9.81
C ALA A 119 -3.57 -13.79 10.28
N LYS A 120 -4.56 -13.71 9.37
CA LYS A 120 -5.99 -13.79 9.73
C LYS A 120 -6.50 -15.23 9.93
N GLN A 121 -5.83 -16.23 9.36
CA GLN A 121 -6.18 -17.64 9.60
C GLN A 121 -5.70 -18.17 10.97
N GLN A 122 -4.69 -17.55 11.58
CA GLN A 122 -4.30 -17.86 12.97
C GLN A 122 -5.16 -17.14 14.01
N SER A 123 -5.75 -15.98 13.69
CA SER A 123 -6.59 -15.24 14.64
C SER A 123 -8.00 -15.81 14.80
N ASP A 124 -8.54 -16.50 13.80
CA ASP A 124 -9.92 -17.01 13.83
C ASP A 124 -10.07 -18.37 14.55
N SER A 125 -8.98 -19.14 14.70
CA SER A 125 -9.00 -20.43 15.41
C SER A 125 -8.88 -20.29 16.94
N LEU A 126 -8.38 -19.15 17.44
CA LEU A 126 -8.17 -18.92 18.88
C LEU A 126 -9.31 -18.16 19.59
N TYR A 127 -10.37 -17.76 18.87
CA TYR A 127 -11.47 -16.93 19.41
C TYR A 127 -12.83 -17.65 19.49
N ARG A 128 -12.86 -18.96 19.76
CA ARG A 128 -14.11 -19.68 20.07
C ARG A 128 -14.13 -20.47 21.38
N GLN A 129 -13.07 -20.43 22.19
CA GLN A 129 -13.04 -21.13 23.48
C GLN A 129 -12.30 -20.33 24.55
N SER A 130 -12.95 -19.29 25.10
CA SER A 130 -12.82 -18.89 26.52
C SER A 130 -13.47 -17.52 26.75
N SER A 131 -14.73 -17.55 27.15
CA SER A 131 -15.30 -16.52 28.01
C SER A 131 -14.62 -16.58 29.38
N ASN A 132 -13.59 -15.76 29.62
CA ASN A 132 -13.37 -15.02 30.88
C ASN A 132 -12.05 -14.23 30.88
N GLU A 133 -12.13 -12.98 31.33
CA GLU A 133 -11.04 -12.07 31.74
C GLU A 133 -9.86 -11.84 30.77
N GLN A 134 -10.06 -10.98 29.77
CA GLN A 134 -8.96 -10.36 29.02
C GLN A 134 -8.72 -8.93 29.49
N THR A 135 -7.69 -8.74 30.31
CA THR A 135 -7.13 -7.44 30.68
C THR A 135 -6.67 -6.71 29.42
N LYS A 136 -7.45 -5.74 28.93
CA LYS A 136 -7.08 -4.89 27.78
C LYS A 136 -5.74 -4.19 28.07
N VAL A 137 -4.67 -4.61 27.39
CA VAL A 137 -3.39 -3.88 27.39
C VAL A 137 -3.66 -2.48 26.81
N ARG A 138 -3.52 -1.43 27.63
CA ARG A 138 -3.72 -0.04 27.20
C ARG A 138 -2.60 0.34 26.23
N GLN A 139 -2.90 0.37 24.94
CA GLN A 139 -1.97 0.85 23.92
C GLN A 139 -1.81 2.38 23.99
N TYR A 140 -0.60 2.89 23.75
CA TYR A 140 -0.34 4.33 23.71
C TYR A 140 -0.97 4.97 22.47
N ASP A 141 -1.92 5.88 22.67
CA ASP A 141 -2.57 6.65 21.61
C ASP A 141 -1.96 8.06 21.52
N ALA A 142 -1.08 8.25 20.53
CA ALA A 142 -0.42 9.53 20.30
C ALA A 142 -1.41 10.64 19.90
N ALA A 143 -2.47 10.31 19.15
CA ALA A 143 -3.43 11.29 18.66
C ALA A 143 -4.29 11.83 19.81
N ALA A 144 -4.78 10.96 20.68
CA ALA A 144 -5.51 11.36 21.88
C ALA A 144 -4.65 12.21 22.83
N VAL A 145 -3.35 11.89 22.94
CA VAL A 145 -2.40 12.67 23.73
C VAL A 145 -2.22 14.07 23.14
N CYS A 146 -1.93 14.21 21.84
CA CYS A 146 -1.78 15.52 21.20
C CYS A 146 -3.04 16.37 21.36
N ALA A 147 -4.22 15.81 21.11
CA ALA A 147 -5.50 16.51 21.28
C ALA A 147 -5.78 16.97 22.73
N ARG A 148 -5.25 16.25 23.73
CA ARG A 148 -5.29 16.67 25.14
C ARG A 148 -4.34 17.85 25.38
N LEU A 149 -3.11 17.76 24.89
CA LEU A 149 -2.09 18.80 25.08
C LEU A 149 -2.45 20.11 24.38
N GLU A 150 -3.09 20.06 23.21
CA GLU A 150 -3.59 21.25 22.52
C GLU A 150 -4.66 21.98 23.34
N ARG A 151 -5.61 21.22 23.90
CA ARG A 151 -6.62 21.79 24.81
C ARG A 151 -5.97 22.42 26.05
N GLN A 152 -5.00 21.74 26.65
CA GLN A 152 -4.27 22.25 27.80
C GLN A 152 -3.52 23.56 27.46
N ALA A 153 -2.76 23.57 26.37
CA ALA A 153 -2.03 24.76 25.93
C ALA A 153 -2.97 25.95 25.66
N LYS A 154 -4.17 25.68 25.13
CA LYS A 154 -5.18 26.70 24.92
C LYS A 154 -5.67 27.29 26.25
N THR A 155 -6.11 26.44 27.17
CA THR A 155 -6.54 26.87 28.52
C THR A 155 -5.45 27.63 29.27
N ASP A 156 -4.20 27.16 29.20
CA ASP A 156 -3.07 27.80 29.89
C ASP A 156 -2.70 29.14 29.25
N SER A 157 -2.80 29.25 27.91
CA SER A 157 -2.54 30.52 27.22
C SER A 157 -3.56 31.61 27.60
N GLU A 158 -4.82 31.21 27.77
CA GLU A 158 -5.92 32.08 28.20
C GLU A 158 -5.77 32.49 29.67
N SER A 159 -5.32 31.59 30.54
CA SER A 159 -5.15 31.84 31.98
C SER A 159 -3.89 32.66 32.33
N MET A 160 -2.75 32.33 31.71
CA MET A 160 -1.43 32.89 32.06
C MET A 160 -0.97 34.02 31.13
N LYS A 161 -1.82 34.49 30.19
CA LYS A 161 -1.46 35.43 29.11
C LYS A 161 -0.18 35.01 28.37
N GLY A 162 -0.06 33.72 28.08
CA GLY A 162 1.11 33.12 27.41
C GLY A 162 0.89 32.88 25.92
N ASN A 163 1.98 32.74 25.14
CA ASN A 163 1.88 32.33 23.74
C ASN A 163 1.51 30.83 23.66
N TYR A 164 0.36 30.52 23.05
CA TYR A 164 -0.14 29.16 22.83
C TYR A 164 0.91 28.21 22.25
N HIS A 165 1.59 28.62 21.17
CA HIS A 165 2.56 27.77 20.48
C HIS A 165 3.75 27.44 21.38
N ARG A 166 4.22 28.40 22.16
CA ARG A 166 5.32 28.17 23.12
C ARG A 166 4.93 27.16 24.19
N LEU A 167 3.72 27.29 24.75
CA LEU A 167 3.21 26.36 25.76
C LEU A 167 3.00 24.95 25.19
N TYR A 168 2.44 24.85 23.99
CA TYR A 168 2.23 23.55 23.33
C TYR A 168 3.54 22.84 23.02
N ILE A 169 4.56 23.55 22.53
CA ILE A 169 5.90 23.00 22.28
C ILE A 169 6.52 22.45 23.58
N GLU A 170 6.43 23.19 24.69
CA GLU A 170 6.93 22.73 25.99
C GLU A 170 6.20 21.46 26.48
N LEU A 171 4.88 21.40 26.32
CA LEU A 171 4.08 20.22 26.67
C LEU A 171 4.47 19.00 25.82
N LEU A 172 4.63 19.17 24.50
CA LEU A 172 5.08 18.12 23.60
C LEU A 172 6.49 17.63 23.94
N LYS A 173 7.41 18.54 24.25
CA LYS A 173 8.78 18.20 24.68
C LYS A 173 8.78 17.33 25.93
N ARG A 174 7.94 17.65 26.93
CA ARG A 174 7.78 16.85 28.15
C ARG A 174 7.24 15.46 27.85
N GLU A 175 6.21 15.35 27.01
CA GLU A 175 5.63 14.05 26.65
C GLU A 175 6.60 13.19 25.83
N LEU A 176 7.38 13.78 24.93
CA LEU A 176 8.40 13.04 24.19
C LEU A 176 9.45 12.42 25.13
N MET A 177 9.93 13.18 26.12
CA MET A 177 10.84 12.65 27.15
C MET A 177 10.19 11.54 27.97
N ALA A 178 8.91 11.69 28.34
CA ALA A 178 8.17 10.68 29.08
C ALA A 178 7.98 9.38 28.27
N VAL A 179 7.67 9.48 26.97
CA VAL A 179 7.60 8.33 26.06
C VAL A 179 8.96 7.65 25.95
N GLY A 180 10.04 8.41 25.76
CA GLY A 180 11.41 7.87 25.70
C GLY A 180 11.77 7.09 26.97
N ASN A 181 11.43 7.61 28.14
CA ASN A 181 11.65 6.93 29.41
C ASN A 181 10.82 5.63 29.53
N ARG A 182 9.55 5.65 29.12
CA ARG A 182 8.71 4.44 29.10
C ARG A 182 9.29 3.39 28.16
N TYR A 183 9.70 3.80 26.96
CA TYR A 183 10.32 2.93 25.97
C TYR A 183 11.63 2.31 26.48
N ASN A 184 12.51 3.11 27.07
CA ASN A 184 13.76 2.63 27.65
C ASN A 184 13.55 1.64 28.81
N ARG A 185 12.47 1.75 29.57
CA ARG A 185 12.11 0.76 30.60
C ARG A 185 11.68 -0.57 29.99
N LEU A 186 10.97 -0.54 28.87
CA LEU A 186 10.53 -1.74 28.16
C LEU A 186 11.69 -2.48 27.49
N ILE A 187 12.73 -1.78 27.02
CA ILE A 187 13.94 -2.43 26.45
C ILE A 187 14.78 -3.12 27.53
N LYS A 188 14.78 -2.59 28.76
CA LYS A 188 15.59 -3.14 29.87
C LYS A 188 14.95 -4.36 30.56
N GLN A 189 13.71 -4.71 30.20
CA GLN A 189 13.00 -5.90 30.67
C GLN A 189 13.18 -7.04 29.68
#